data_AF-A0A353EI68-F1
#
_entry.id   AF-A0A353EI68-F1
#
_cell.length_a   1.000
_cell.length_b   1.000
_cell.length_c   1.000
_cell.angle_alpha   90.00
_cell.angle_beta   90.00
_cell.angle_gamma   90.00
#
_symmetry.space_group_name_H-M   'P 1'
#
loop_
_entity.id
_entity.type
_entity.pdbx_description
1 polymer ?
#
loop_
_entity_poly.entity_id
_entity_poly.type
_entity_poly.pdbx_seq_one_letter_code
_entity_poly.pdbx_strand_id
1 'polypeptide(L)'
;ASYERLAEIIRYKFSQPKEELKELFRRLVFNILCGNTDDHARNHAAFWDGKYLSLTPAYDICPQGRTGNEASQAMLIYGSENLGQLKLCLKAAKYCLLGDDEARDIINRLVMSIQSNWDKVCDEAELSSVDKNVLWEREFLNSFSMVGI
;
A
#
# COMPACT_ATOMS: atom_id res chain seq x y z
N ALA A 1 -11.09 6.27 -9.32
CA ALA A 1 -11.03 6.60 -7.88
C ALA A 1 -9.60 6.99 -7.52
N SER A 2 -9.37 7.73 -6.42
CA SER A 2 -8.03 8.17 -6.03
C SER A 2 -7.83 8.10 -4.52
N TYR A 3 -6.57 7.94 -4.10
CA TYR A 3 -6.20 8.01 -2.69
C TYR A 3 -6.44 9.40 -2.09
N GLU A 4 -6.26 10.46 -2.88
CA GLU A 4 -6.63 11.83 -2.50
C GLU A 4 -8.11 11.92 -2.07
N ARG A 5 -9.01 11.35 -2.88
CA ARG A 5 -10.44 11.36 -2.58
C ARG A 5 -10.78 10.53 -1.35
N LEU A 6 -10.14 9.37 -1.18
CA LEU A 6 -10.35 8.55 0.01
C LEU A 6 -9.84 9.26 1.27
N ALA A 7 -8.69 9.92 1.19
CA ALA A 7 -8.14 10.72 2.27
C ALA A 7 -9.06 11.89 2.66
N GLU A 8 -9.72 12.55 1.69
CA GLU A 8 -10.76 13.54 1.98
C GLU A 8 -11.92 12.94 2.77
N ILE A 9 -12.44 11.78 2.34
CA ILE A 9 -13.53 11.11 3.05
C ILE A 9 -13.12 10.78 4.49
N ILE A 10 -11.90 10.30 4.68
CA ILE A 10 -11.34 10.03 6.01
C ILE A 10 -11.34 11.29 6.87
N ARG A 11 -10.82 12.40 6.36
CA ARG A 11 -10.78 13.69 7.11
C ARG A 11 -12.15 14.14 7.61
N TYR A 12 -13.20 13.96 6.83
CA TYR A 12 -14.52 14.50 7.15
C TYR A 12 -15.42 13.56 7.94
N LYS A 13 -15.27 12.24 7.76
CA LYS A 13 -16.27 11.27 8.24
C LYS A 13 -15.76 10.33 9.33
N PHE A 14 -14.44 10.24 9.55
CA PHE A 14 -13.87 9.27 10.47
C PHE A 14 -13.68 9.84 11.87
N SER A 15 -13.75 8.99 12.88
CA SER A 15 -13.59 9.39 14.29
C SER A 15 -12.14 9.74 14.64
N GLN A 16 -11.15 9.13 13.98
CA GLN A 16 -9.72 9.32 14.22
C GLN A 16 -8.95 9.61 12.91
N PRO A 17 -9.24 10.71 12.21
CA PRO A 17 -8.78 10.91 10.83
C PRO A 17 -7.25 10.88 10.66
N LYS A 18 -6.45 11.33 11.63
CA LYS A 18 -4.98 11.30 11.51
C LYS A 18 -4.42 9.88 11.49
N GLU A 19 -4.86 9.03 12.41
CA GLU A 19 -4.41 7.64 12.49
C GLU A 19 -4.90 6.83 11.28
N GLU A 20 -6.14 7.07 10.86
CA GLU A 20 -6.75 6.40 9.71
C GLU A 20 -6.10 6.80 8.38
N LEU A 21 -5.65 8.06 8.25
CA LEU A 21 -4.85 8.51 7.10
C LEU A 21 -3.45 7.88 7.08
N LYS A 22 -2.82 7.72 8.25
CA LYS A 22 -1.53 7.04 8.37
C LYS A 22 -1.67 5.57 7.96
N GLU A 23 -2.76 4.92 8.37
CA GLU A 23 -3.10 3.56 7.95
C GLU A 23 -3.40 3.48 6.44
N LEU A 24 -4.15 4.43 5.86
CA LEU A 24 -4.36 4.50 4.42
C LEU A 24 -3.02 4.60 3.66
N PHE A 25 -2.08 5.42 4.14
CA PHE A 25 -0.76 5.54 3.56
C PHE A 25 0.03 4.22 3.63
N ARG A 26 -0.04 3.51 4.77
CA ARG A 26 0.57 2.18 4.92
C ARG A 26 0.01 1.18 3.91
N ARG A 27 -1.32 1.17 3.70
CA ARG A 27 -1.98 0.29 2.71
C ARG A 27 -1.52 0.59 1.29
N LEU A 28 -1.50 1.86 0.90
CA LEU A 28 -0.97 2.30 -0.40
C LEU A 28 0.46 1.79 -0.63
N VAL A 29 1.34 2.05 0.33
CA VAL A 29 2.75 1.63 0.24
C VAL A 29 2.85 0.10 0.18
N PHE A 30 2.14 -0.61 1.04
CA PHE A 30 2.18 -2.06 1.07
C PHE A 30 1.66 -2.69 -0.23
N ASN A 31 0.55 -2.20 -0.78
CA ASN A 31 0.02 -2.66 -2.06
C ASN A 31 1.06 -2.54 -3.19
N ILE A 32 1.81 -1.44 -3.21
CA ILE A 32 2.90 -1.25 -4.17
C ILE A 32 4.06 -2.23 -3.89
N LEU A 33 4.46 -2.38 -2.63
CA LEU A 33 5.58 -3.24 -2.24
C LEU A 33 5.30 -4.74 -2.43
N CYS A 34 4.04 -5.18 -2.38
CA CYS A 34 3.66 -6.57 -2.61
C CYS A 34 3.14 -6.83 -4.04
N GLY A 35 3.13 -5.82 -4.91
CA GLY A 35 2.63 -5.97 -6.27
C GLY A 35 1.11 -6.19 -6.36
N ASN A 36 0.35 -5.77 -5.35
CA ASN A 36 -1.11 -5.72 -5.42
C ASN A 36 -1.53 -4.48 -6.23
N THR A 37 -1.92 -4.70 -7.48
CA THR A 37 -2.38 -3.71 -8.46
C THR A 37 -3.90 -3.56 -8.51
N ASP A 38 -4.66 -4.55 -7.99
CA ASP A 38 -6.13 -4.56 -7.98
C ASP A 38 -6.75 -3.75 -6.82
N ASP A 39 -6.00 -2.82 -6.20
CA ASP A 39 -6.48 -1.99 -5.08
C ASP A 39 -7.49 -0.92 -5.52
N HIS A 40 -8.72 -1.36 -5.74
CA HIS A 40 -9.86 -0.52 -6.10
C HIS A 40 -10.51 0.10 -4.87
N ALA A 41 -11.28 1.19 -5.06
CA ALA A 41 -12.01 1.83 -3.97
C ALA A 41 -12.99 0.88 -3.24
N ARG A 42 -13.46 -0.18 -3.90
CA ARG A 42 -14.32 -1.22 -3.30
C ARG A 42 -13.58 -2.11 -2.28
N ASN A 43 -12.25 -2.14 -2.31
CA ASN A 43 -11.40 -2.90 -1.38
C ASN A 43 -11.07 -2.08 -0.12
N HIS A 44 -11.63 -0.86 0.00
CA HIS A 44 -11.53 -0.01 1.19
C HIS A 44 -12.91 0.11 1.83
N ALA A 45 -13.09 -0.54 2.98
CA ALA A 45 -14.32 -0.46 3.76
C ALA A 45 -14.09 0.18 5.14
N ALA A 46 -15.17 0.71 5.69
CA ALA A 46 -15.19 1.29 7.04
C ALA A 46 -16.42 0.81 7.81
N PHE A 47 -16.24 0.56 9.10
CA PHE A 47 -17.35 0.38 10.02
C PHE A 47 -18.04 1.72 10.28
N TRP A 48 -19.36 1.69 10.48
CA TRP A 48 -20.15 2.86 10.86
C TRP A 48 -20.83 2.60 12.21
N ASP A 49 -20.55 3.45 13.19
CA ASP A 49 -21.10 3.38 14.55
C ASP A 49 -22.43 4.16 14.76
N GLY A 50 -23.06 4.64 13.68
CA GLY A 50 -24.20 5.56 13.71
C GLY A 50 -23.83 7.05 13.60
N LYS A 51 -22.54 7.43 13.74
CA LYS A 51 -22.07 8.81 13.63
C LYS A 51 -20.78 8.97 12.82
N TYR A 52 -19.78 8.15 13.10
CA TYR A 52 -18.45 8.20 12.51
C TYR A 52 -18.09 6.89 11.84
N LEU A 53 -17.10 6.98 10.95
CA LEU A 53 -16.46 5.85 10.30
C LEU A 53 -15.15 5.46 11.00
N SER A 54 -14.76 4.20 10.89
CA SER A 54 -13.43 3.67 11.25
C SER A 54 -13.00 2.63 10.22
N LEU A 55 -11.72 2.60 9.82
CA LEU A 55 -11.30 1.65 8.78
C LEU A 55 -11.47 0.22 9.28
N THR A 56 -12.00 -0.63 8.42
CA THR A 56 -11.89 -2.09 8.61
C THR A 56 -10.43 -2.53 8.49
N PRO A 57 -10.02 -3.68 9.05
CA PRO A 57 -8.74 -4.29 8.70
C PRO A 57 -8.57 -4.39 7.18
N ALA A 58 -7.34 -4.31 6.68
CA ALA A 58 -7.10 -4.49 5.25
C ALA A 58 -7.47 -5.90 4.80
N TYR A 59 -8.05 -6.03 3.60
CA TYR A 59 -8.50 -7.30 3.02
C TYR A 59 -8.28 -7.28 1.51
N ASP A 60 -8.47 -8.44 0.87
CA ASP A 60 -8.30 -8.60 -0.59
C ASP A 60 -6.94 -8.11 -1.10
N ILE A 61 -5.89 -8.41 -0.33
CA ILE A 61 -4.51 -8.17 -0.74
C ILE A 61 -4.01 -9.42 -1.46
N CYS A 62 -3.90 -9.32 -2.77
CA CYS A 62 -3.50 -10.42 -3.63
C CYS A 62 -2.35 -9.94 -4.52
N PRO A 63 -1.10 -10.34 -4.31
CA PRO A 63 -0.02 -10.07 -5.26
C PRO A 63 -0.39 -10.61 -6.66
N GLN A 64 -0.36 -9.76 -7.69
CA GLN A 64 -0.61 -10.22 -9.06
C GLN A 64 0.69 -10.39 -9.84
N GLY A 65 0.78 -11.53 -10.56
CA GLY A 65 1.84 -11.75 -11.52
C GLY A 65 1.86 -10.66 -12.60
N ARG A 66 3.05 -10.18 -12.95
CA ARG A 66 3.22 -9.08 -13.91
C ARG A 66 3.95 -9.53 -15.18
N THR A 67 3.48 -9.01 -16.33
CA THR A 67 4.19 -9.17 -17.61
C THR A 67 5.12 -7.97 -17.79
N GLY A 68 6.41 -8.14 -17.43
CA GLY A 68 7.40 -7.05 -17.44
C GLY A 68 7.61 -6.44 -16.05
N ASN A 69 8.36 -5.34 -15.98
CA ASN A 69 8.74 -4.72 -14.69
C ASN A 69 7.76 -3.65 -14.20
N GLU A 70 7.05 -2.97 -15.10
CA GLU A 70 6.20 -1.84 -14.76
C GLU A 70 4.80 -2.29 -14.32
N ALA A 71 4.22 -1.56 -13.37
CA ALA A 71 2.87 -1.80 -12.89
C ALA A 71 2.18 -0.48 -12.49
N SER A 72 0.89 -0.38 -12.80
CA SER A 72 0.02 0.72 -12.37
C SER A 72 -1.00 0.22 -11.35
N GLN A 73 -1.36 1.09 -10.41
CA GLN A 73 -2.41 0.84 -9.43
C GLN A 73 -3.80 1.12 -10.02
N ALA A 74 -4.80 0.39 -9.57
CA ALA A 74 -6.20 0.61 -9.95
C ALA A 74 -6.71 2.01 -9.55
N MET A 75 -6.19 2.59 -8.47
CA MET A 75 -6.50 3.95 -8.01
C MET A 75 -5.38 4.94 -8.36
N LEU A 76 -5.76 6.19 -8.65
CA LEU A 76 -4.80 7.29 -8.81
C LEU A 76 -4.11 7.58 -7.48
N ILE A 77 -2.79 7.69 -7.52
CA ILE A 77 -1.94 7.91 -6.34
C ILE A 77 -1.72 9.40 -6.12
N TYR A 78 -1.33 10.13 -7.17
CA TYR A 78 -1.06 11.56 -7.10
C TYR A 78 -1.49 12.27 -8.39
N GLY A 79 -2.44 13.21 -8.29
CA GLY A 79 -3.03 13.84 -9.47
C GLY A 79 -3.61 12.78 -10.42
N SER A 80 -3.13 12.76 -11.67
CA SER A 80 -3.50 11.75 -12.67
C SER A 80 -2.51 10.58 -12.78
N GLU A 81 -1.49 10.51 -11.93
CA GLU A 81 -0.48 9.46 -11.94
C GLU A 81 -0.91 8.28 -11.05
N ASN A 82 -0.70 7.04 -11.53
CA ASN A 82 -0.96 5.80 -10.79
C ASN A 82 0.15 4.76 -10.92
N LEU A 83 1.35 5.13 -11.37
CA LEU A 83 2.48 4.21 -11.41
C LEU A 83 2.83 3.73 -10.01
N GLY A 84 2.97 2.41 -9.82
CA GLY A 84 3.28 1.78 -8.54
C GLY A 84 4.73 2.00 -8.12
N GLN A 85 5.08 3.25 -7.80
CA GLN A 85 6.43 3.67 -7.43
C GLN A 85 6.40 4.45 -6.11
N LEU A 86 7.36 4.19 -5.23
CA LEU A 86 7.41 4.82 -3.91
C LEU A 86 7.65 6.33 -3.98
N LYS A 87 8.31 6.82 -5.03
CA LYS A 87 8.37 8.28 -5.34
C LYS A 87 6.98 8.92 -5.39
N LEU A 88 5.98 8.18 -5.89
CA LEU A 88 4.62 8.68 -6.06
C LEU A 88 3.87 8.63 -4.73
N CYS A 89 4.12 7.61 -3.90
CA CYS A 89 3.66 7.56 -2.51
C CYS A 89 4.15 8.78 -1.73
N LEU A 90 5.44 9.12 -1.83
CA LEU A 90 6.01 10.29 -1.15
C LEU A 90 5.28 11.59 -1.56
N LYS A 91 4.98 11.79 -2.85
CA LYS A 91 4.16 12.94 -3.30
C LYS A 91 2.74 12.93 -2.71
N ALA A 92 2.14 11.74 -2.57
CA ALA A 92 0.80 11.55 -2.02
C ALA A 92 0.73 11.64 -0.49
N ALA A 93 1.86 11.56 0.21
CA ALA A 93 1.92 11.59 1.68
C ALA A 93 1.23 12.82 2.30
N LYS A 94 1.30 13.97 1.63
CA LYS A 94 0.61 15.20 2.06
C LYS A 94 -0.92 15.05 2.13
N TYR A 95 -1.51 14.19 1.29
CA TYR A 95 -2.94 13.89 1.39
C TYR A 95 -3.26 13.14 2.67
N CYS A 96 -2.30 12.44 3.24
CA CYS A 96 -2.42 11.71 4.50
C CYS A 96 -1.96 12.53 5.72
N LEU A 97 -1.69 13.84 5.55
CA LEU A 97 -1.16 14.73 6.59
C LEU A 97 0.19 14.29 7.17
N LEU A 98 0.96 13.54 6.39
CA LEU A 98 2.29 13.06 6.78
C LEU A 98 3.36 14.01 6.25
N GLY A 99 4.36 14.29 7.08
CA GLY A 99 5.60 14.95 6.66
C GLY A 99 6.51 13.99 5.89
N ASP A 100 7.47 14.57 5.18
CA ASP A 100 8.44 13.84 4.34
C ASP A 100 9.25 12.78 5.11
N ASP A 101 9.71 13.11 6.31
CA ASP A 101 10.49 12.18 7.15
C ASP A 101 9.62 11.05 7.71
N GLU A 102 8.39 11.36 8.11
CA GLU A 102 7.44 10.37 8.62
C GLU A 102 7.02 9.38 7.52
N ALA A 103 6.76 9.89 6.31
CA ALA A 103 6.44 9.06 5.15
C ALA A 103 7.59 8.10 4.80
N ARG A 104 8.83 8.60 4.81
CA ARG A 104 10.03 7.76 4.57
C ARG A 104 10.24 6.72 5.68
N ASP A 105 10.04 7.09 6.94
CA ASP A 105 10.11 6.14 8.06
C ASP A 105 9.09 5.01 7.91
N ILE A 106 7.83 5.33 7.54
CA ILE A 106 6.81 4.30 7.28
C ILE A 106 7.23 3.36 6.15
N ILE A 107 7.70 3.92 5.03
CA ILE A 107 8.16 3.12 3.88
C ILE A 107 9.32 2.21 4.29
N ASN A 108 10.34 2.74 4.96
CA ASN A 108 11.50 1.97 5.40
C ASN A 108 11.09 0.84 6.36
N ARG A 109 10.19 1.12 7.30
CA ARG A 109 9.68 0.08 8.22
C ARG A 109 8.94 -1.03 7.47
N LEU A 110 8.14 -0.71 6.46
CA LEU A 110 7.44 -1.71 5.65
C LEU A 110 8.42 -2.56 4.84
N VAL A 111 9.40 -1.93 4.17
CA VAL A 111 10.46 -2.64 3.43
C VAL A 111 11.23 -3.58 4.35
N MET A 112 11.72 -3.06 5.49
CA MET A 112 12.44 -3.87 6.48
C MET A 112 11.57 -5.01 7.04
N SER A 113 10.28 -4.75 7.27
CA SER A 113 9.36 -5.78 7.77
C SER A 113 9.18 -6.90 6.75
N ILE A 114 9.01 -6.58 5.46
CA ILE A 114 8.91 -7.58 4.40
C ILE A 114 10.21 -8.38 4.32
N GLN A 115 11.36 -7.72 4.27
CA GLN A 115 12.67 -8.39 4.18
C GLN A 115 12.95 -9.30 5.38
N SER A 116 12.72 -8.83 6.60
CA SER A 116 13.03 -9.58 7.82
C SER A 116 12.08 -10.74 8.09
N ASN A 117 10.85 -10.70 7.56
CA ASN A 117 9.86 -11.76 7.78
C ASN A 117 9.64 -12.66 6.57
N TRP A 118 10.24 -12.37 5.40
CA TRP A 118 10.00 -13.08 4.16
C TRP A 118 10.12 -14.60 4.31
N ASP A 119 11.28 -15.06 4.77
CA ASP A 119 11.56 -16.49 4.91
C ASP A 119 10.57 -17.17 5.86
N LYS A 120 10.37 -16.58 7.03
CA LYS A 120 9.45 -17.08 8.05
C LYS A 120 8.01 -17.18 7.53
N VAL A 121 7.52 -16.15 6.85
CA VAL A 121 6.14 -16.12 6.34
C VAL A 121 5.97 -17.09 5.17
N CYS A 122 6.97 -17.22 4.30
CA CYS A 122 6.95 -18.22 3.23
C CYS A 122 6.92 -19.65 3.80
N ASP A 123 7.67 -19.91 4.87
CA ASP A 123 7.67 -21.21 5.55
C ASP A 123 6.33 -21.49 6.22
N GLU A 124 5.75 -20.51 6.92
CA GLU A 124 4.41 -20.60 7.52
C GLU A 124 3.31 -20.82 6.47
N ALA A 125 3.48 -20.27 5.27
CA ALA A 125 2.58 -20.44 4.14
C ALA A 125 2.87 -21.70 3.30
N GLU A 126 3.83 -22.52 3.70
CA GLU A 126 4.24 -23.76 3.01
C GLU A 126 4.64 -23.54 1.54
N LEU A 127 5.24 -22.39 1.22
CA LEU A 127 5.69 -22.09 -0.13
C LEU A 127 6.90 -22.95 -0.52
N SER A 128 6.89 -23.48 -1.74
CA SER A 128 8.06 -24.14 -2.30
C SER A 128 9.19 -23.13 -2.51
N SER A 129 10.44 -23.60 -2.55
CA SER A 129 11.57 -22.73 -2.91
C SER A 129 11.43 -22.10 -4.29
N VAL A 130 10.71 -22.76 -5.20
CA VAL A 130 10.42 -22.22 -6.54
C VAL A 130 9.46 -21.04 -6.43
N ASP A 131 8.34 -21.20 -5.71
CA ASP A 131 7.33 -20.12 -5.56
C ASP A 131 7.92 -18.92 -4.81
N LYS A 132 8.71 -19.18 -3.76
CA LYS A 132 9.43 -18.13 -3.03
C LYS A 132 10.34 -17.31 -3.95
N ASN A 133 11.10 -17.97 -4.81
CA ASN A 133 11.99 -17.31 -5.76
C ASN A 133 11.23 -16.58 -6.88
N VAL A 134 10.05 -17.08 -7.26
CA VAL A 134 9.19 -16.39 -8.22
C VAL A 134 8.64 -15.10 -7.60
N LEU A 135 8.16 -15.13 -6.37
CA LEU A 135 7.55 -13.95 -5.75
C LEU A 135 8.56 -12.86 -5.35
N TRP A 136 9.77 -13.27 -4.94
CA TRP A 136 10.79 -12.37 -4.44
C TRP A 136 11.39 -11.48 -5.54
N GLU A 137 11.46 -10.17 -5.31
CA GLU A 137 11.96 -9.14 -6.24
C GLU A 137 11.22 -9.05 -7.59
N ARG A 138 10.13 -9.83 -7.77
CA ARG A 138 9.25 -9.78 -8.94
C ARG A 138 7.89 -9.22 -8.57
N GLU A 139 7.15 -9.88 -7.70
CA GLU A 139 5.89 -9.36 -7.14
C GLU A 139 6.17 -8.50 -5.91
N PHE A 140 6.94 -9.03 -4.96
CA PHE A 140 7.36 -8.34 -3.75
C PHE A 140 8.67 -7.59 -3.96
N LEU A 141 8.74 -6.35 -3.46
CA LEU A 141 9.93 -5.48 -3.51
C LEU A 141 10.56 -5.36 -4.90
N ASN A 142 9.72 -5.38 -5.95
CA ASN A 142 10.18 -5.22 -7.32
C ASN A 142 10.98 -3.91 -7.49
N SER A 143 12.10 -3.94 -8.21
CA SER A 143 12.96 -2.77 -8.41
C SER A 143 12.23 -1.55 -8.98
N PHE A 144 11.19 -1.76 -9.82
CA PHE A 144 10.34 -0.68 -10.32
C PHE A 144 9.57 0.03 -9.19
N SER A 145 9.11 -0.72 -8.19
CA SER A 145 8.41 -0.15 -7.04
C SER A 145 9.33 0.71 -6.16
N MET A 146 10.60 0.33 -6.09
CA MET A 146 11.62 0.96 -5.23
C MET A 146 12.13 2.31 -5.74
N VAL A 147 11.67 2.78 -6.91
CA VAL A 147 12.10 4.06 -7.48
C VAL A 147 11.76 5.24 -6.54
N GLY A 148 12.76 6.08 -6.27
CA GLY A 148 12.63 7.36 -5.56
C GLY A 148 12.92 7.31 -4.06
N ILE A 149 13.58 6.25 -3.60
CA ILE A 149 14.13 6.12 -2.24
C ILE A 149 15.62 5.80 -2.36
#